data_AF-A0A831KX69-F1
#
_entry.id   AF-A0A831KX69-F1
#
_cell.length_a   1.000
_cell.length_b   1.000
_cell.length_c   1.000
_cell.angle_alpha   90.00
_cell.angle_beta   90.00
_cell.angle_gamma   90.00
#
_symmetry.space_group_name_H-M   'P 1'
#
loop_
_entity.id
_entity.type
_entity.pdbx_description
1 polymer ?
#
loop_
_entity_poly.entity_id
_entity_poly.type
_entity_poly.pdbx_seq_one_letter_code
_entity_poly.pdbx_strand_id
1 'polypeptide(L)' 'AGGLDAENLEIAVRTSGAEAVDVSSGVESAPGIKDPEKIRRFMAKAAGI' A
#
# COMPACT_ATOMS: atom_id res chain seq x y z
N ALA A 1 7.51 3.82 3.49
CA ALA A 1 6.38 4.11 4.40
C ALA A 1 5.80 5.49 4.07
N GLY A 2 4.58 5.77 4.52
CA GLY A 2 3.98 7.11 4.48
C GLY A 2 2.86 7.26 3.44
N GLY A 3 1.60 7.25 3.91
CA GLY A 3 0.43 7.54 3.07
C GLY A 3 0.19 6.59 1.89
N LEU A 4 0.87 5.44 1.84
CA LEU A 4 0.73 4.49 0.73
C LEU A 4 -0.62 3.81 0.75
N ASP A 5 -1.21 3.63 -0.42
CA ASP A 5 -2.41 2.84 -0.68
C ASP A 5 -2.30 2.10 -2.02
N ALA A 6 -3.34 1.37 -2.41
CA ALA A 6 -3.32 0.57 -3.64
C ALA A 6 -3.34 1.42 -4.93
N GLU A 7 -3.70 2.71 -4.84
CA GLU A 7 -3.78 3.61 -5.99
C GLU A 7 -2.44 4.30 -6.27
N ASN A 8 -1.68 4.62 -5.22
CA ASN A 8 -0.42 5.37 -5.35
C ASN A 8 0.86 4.52 -5.32
N LEU A 9 0.76 3.23 -4.94
CA LEU A 9 1.92 2.37 -4.69
C LEU A 9 2.91 2.30 -5.86
N GLU A 10 2.43 2.05 -7.08
CA GLU A 10 3.28 1.86 -8.26
C GLU A 10 4.10 3.11 -8.59
N ILE A 11 3.45 4.28 -8.54
CA ILE A 11 4.10 5.57 -8.80
C ILE A 11 5.13 5.85 -7.70
N ALA A 12 4.76 5.61 -6.43
CA ALA A 12 5.64 5.84 -5.29
C ALA A 12 6.91 4.98 -5.36
N VAL A 13 6.79 3.68 -5.67
CA VAL A 13 7.94 2.77 -5.80
C VAL A 13 8.83 3.19 -6.97
N ARG A 14 8.26 3.40 -8.16
CA ARG A 14 9.04 3.79 -9.35
C ARG A 14 9.77 5.12 -9.20
N THR A 15 9.13 6.08 -8.54
CA THR A 15 9.70 7.43 -8.35
C THR A 15 10.79 7.42 -7.29
N SER A 16 10.60 6.67 -6.20
CA SER A 16 11.55 6.64 -5.09
C SER A 16 12.71 5.67 -5.31
N GLY A 17 12.53 4.64 -6.14
CA GLY A 17 13.49 3.53 -6.24
C GLY A 17 13.54 2.66 -4.98
N ALA A 18 12.52 2.73 -4.11
CA ALA A 18 12.51 1.99 -2.86
C ALA A 18 12.40 0.47 -3.10
N GLU A 19 13.31 -0.29 -2.50
CA GLU A 19 13.30 -1.77 -2.53
C GLU A 19 12.29 -2.38 -1.55
N ALA A 20 11.78 -1.59 -0.60
CA ALA A 20 10.81 -2.01 0.39
C ALA A 20 9.79 -0.92 0.68
N VAL A 21 8.54 -1.35 0.89
CA VAL A 21 7.41 -0.50 1.27
C VAL A 21 6.80 -0.99 2.57
N ASP A 22 6.27 -0.04 3.33
CA ASP A 22 5.53 -0.29 4.57
C ASP A 22 4.23 0.52 4.52
N VAL A 23 3.12 -0.14 4.89
CA VAL A 23 1.78 0.43 4.83
C VAL A 23 1.05 0.18 6.13
N SER A 24 0.40 1.23 6.65
CA SER A 24 -0.46 1.11 7.83
C SER A 24 -1.87 1.63 7.53
N SER A 25 -2.09 2.95 7.50
CA SER A 25 -3.44 3.53 7.36
C SER A 25 -4.08 3.33 5.98
N GLY A 26 -3.31 3.21 4.89
CA GLY A 26 -3.87 3.03 3.55
C GLY A 26 -4.57 1.68 3.32
N VAL A 27 -4.44 0.75 4.27
CA VAL A 27 -5.16 -0.54 4.28
C VAL A 27 -6.18 -0.65 5.42
N GLU A 28 -6.56 0.48 6.03
CA GLU A 28 -7.55 0.53 7.11
C GLU A 28 -8.95 0.93 6.60
N SER A 29 -10.01 0.41 7.22
CA SER A 29 -11.39 0.88 7.03
C SER A 29 -11.73 2.04 7.99
N ALA A 30 -11.10 2.05 9.16
CA ALA A 30 -11.16 3.10 10.17
C ALA A 30 -9.84 3.10 10.98
N PRO A 31 -9.49 4.16 11.72
CA PRO A 31 -8.21 4.24 12.43
C PRO A 31 -7.94 3.01 13.32
N GLY A 32 -6.86 2.28 13.01
CA GLY A 32 -6.45 1.06 13.71
C GLY A 32 -7.23 -0.22 13.35
N ILE A 33 -8.22 -0.14 12.46
CA ILE A 33 -9.02 -1.28 11.99
C ILE A 33 -8.60 -1.61 10.55
N LYS A 34 -7.85 -2.70 10.39
CA LYS A 34 -7.42 -3.19 9.07
C LYS A 34 -8.61 -3.74 8.28
N ASP A 35 -8.62 -3.46 6.98
CA ASP A 35 -9.62 -3.96 6.03
C ASP A 35 -8.99 -5.08 5.19
N PRO A 36 -9.46 -6.34 5.32
CA PRO A 36 -8.91 -7.46 4.57
C PRO A 36 -8.97 -7.29 3.05
N GLU A 37 -10.00 -6.63 2.51
CA GLU A 37 -10.13 -6.42 1.07
C GLU A 37 -9.16 -5.32 0.59
N LYS A 38 -8.95 -4.26 1.37
CA LYS A 38 -7.91 -3.27 1.06
C LYS A 38 -6.51 -3.87 1.12
N ILE A 39 -6.22 -4.72 2.12
CA ILE A 39 -4.96 -5.47 2.18
C ILE A 39 -4.79 -6.31 0.91
N ARG A 40 -5.81 -7.09 0.53
CA ARG A 40 -5.74 -7.95 -0.65
C ARG A 40 -5.47 -7.15 -1.93
N ARG A 41 -6.13 -6.01 -2.10
CA ARG A 41 -5.90 -5.10 -3.25
C ARG A 41 -4.49 -4.50 -3.23
N PHE A 42 -4.03 -4.05 -2.07
CA PHE A 42 -2.67 -3.52 -1.91
C PHE A 42 -1.62 -4.58 -2.25
N MET A 43 -1.76 -5.79 -1.73
CA MET A 43 -0.85 -6.90 -2.01
C MET A 43 -0.89 -7.33 -3.48
N ALA A 44 -2.07 -7.33 -4.12
CA ALA A 44 -2.18 -7.63 -5.54
C ALA A 44 -1.47 -6.59 -6.42
N LYS A 45 -1.48 -5.32 -6.01
CA LYS A 45 -0.68 -4.27 -6.65
C LYS A 45 0.80 -4.45 -6.36
N ALA A 46 1.18 -4.66 -5.09
CA ALA A 46 2.58 -4.87 -4.68
C ALA A 46 3.25 -6.04 -5.40
N ALA A 47 2.53 -7.14 -5.65
CA ALA A 47 3.07 -8.30 -6.36
C ALA A 47 3.31 -8.08 -7.87
N GLY A 48 2.77 -7.00 -8.44
CA GLY A 48 2.88 -6.68 -9.87
C GLY A 48 3.87 -5.57 -10.19
N ILE A 49 4.62 -5.08 -9.21
CA ILE A 49 5.58 -3.97 -9.33
C ILE A 49 6.97 -4.52 -8.99
#